data_AF-K9VLR3-F1
#
_entry.id   AF-K9VLR3-F1
#
_cell.length_a   1.000
_cell.length_b   1.000
_cell.length_c   1.000
_cell.angle_alpha   90.00
_cell.angle_beta   90.00
_cell.angle_gamma   90.00
#
_symmetry.space_group_name_H-M   'P 1'
#
loop_
_entity.id
_entity.type
_entity.pdbx_description
1 polymer ?
#
loop_
_entity_poly.entity_id
_entity_poly.type
_entity_poly.pdbx_seq_one_letter_code
_entity_poly.pdbx_strand_id
1 'polypeptide(L)' 'MEHQPIARKHLIWIPITGLAVGAIAGAPLGWMANGYYSEQRLAQILICREKNRDRPVAIVEARCGSRF' A
#
# COMPACT_ATOMS: atom_id res chain seq x y z
N MET A 1 43.50 29.78 -1.48
CA MET A 1 42.32 28.91 -1.66
C MET A 1 41.92 28.43 -0.27
N GLU A 2 40.89 29.06 0.29
CA GLU A 2 40.42 28.83 1.65
C GLU A 2 39.75 27.45 1.74
N HIS A 3 40.35 26.52 2.49
CA HIS A 3 39.73 25.23 2.77
C HIS A 3 38.75 25.42 3.93
N GLN A 4 37.46 25.60 3.62
CA GLN A 4 36.44 25.61 4.65
C GLN A 4 36.35 24.22 5.29
N PRO A 5 36.51 24.10 6.63
CA PRO A 5 36.43 22.81 7.30
C PRO A 5 35.01 22.26 7.12
N ILE A 6 34.88 21.15 6.41
CA ILE A 6 33.61 20.45 6.19
C ILE A 6 33.02 20.14 7.57
N ALA A 7 32.02 20.92 7.98
CA ALA A 7 31.34 20.72 9.25
C ALA A 7 30.68 19.32 9.23
N ARG A 8 31.09 18.43 10.14
CA ARG A 8 30.56 17.05 10.26
C ARG A 8 29.02 16.96 10.28
N LYS A 9 28.32 18.05 10.61
CA LYS A 9 26.87 18.18 10.51
C LYS A 9 26.31 17.99 9.09
N HIS A 10 27.03 18.38 8.04
CA HIS A 10 26.56 18.23 6.66
C HIS A 10 26.61 16.78 6.16
N LEU A 11 27.49 15.95 6.71
CA LEU A 11 27.61 14.55 6.30
C LEU A 11 26.39 13.70 6.69
N ILE A 12 25.68 14.08 7.76
CA ILE A 12 24.50 13.38 8.27
C ILE A 12 23.21 13.91 7.62
N TRP A 13 23.17 15.20 7.27
CA TRP A 13 21.99 15.82 6.66
C TRP A 13 21.71 15.34 5.23
N ILE A 14 22.76 15.08 4.43
CA ILE A 14 22.63 14.62 3.03
C ILE A 14 21.95 13.24 2.91
N PRO A 15 22.33 12.21 3.68
CA PRO A 15 21.66 10.91 3.59
C PRO A 15 20.22 10.95 4.11
N ILE A 16 19.93 11.76 5.14
CA ILE A 16 18.57 11.90 5.70
C ILE A 16 17.62 12.52 4.69
N THR A 17 18.05 13.57 3.98
CA THR A 17 17.21 14.19 2.95
C THR A 17 16.97 13.24 1.77
N GLY A 18 17.98 12.47 1.36
CA GLY A 18 17.82 11.42 0.35
C GLY A 18 16.82 10.34 0.76
N LEU A 19 16.86 9.89 2.02
CA LEU A 19 15.92 8.90 2.56
C LEU A 19 14.49 9.45 2.64
N ALA A 20 14.33 10.71 3.07
CA ALA A 20 13.02 11.35 3.15
C ALA A 20 12.37 11.48 1.77
N VAL A 21 13.12 11.94 0.76
CA VAL A 21 12.62 12.06 -0.62
C VAL A 21 12.30 10.68 -1.21
N GLY A 22 13.17 9.69 -0.99
CA GLY A 22 12.94 8.31 -1.43
C GLY A 22 11.69 7.68 -0.80
N ALA A 23 11.46 7.93 0.49
CA ALA A 23 10.26 7.45 1.19
C ALA A 23 8.98 8.15 0.70
N ILE A 24 9.02 9.46 0.47
CA ILE A 24 7.86 10.22 -0.03
C ILE A 24 7.49 9.79 -1.46
N ALA A 25 8.49 9.46 -2.30
CA ALA A 25 8.22 8.95 -3.65
C ALA A 25 7.80 7.47 -3.66
N GLY A 26 8.40 6.63 -2.80
CA GLY A 26 8.16 5.19 -2.77
C GLY A 26 6.93 4.75 -1.97
N ALA A 27 6.59 5.45 -0.90
CA ALA A 27 5.46 5.09 -0.03
C ALA A 27 4.09 5.20 -0.72
N PRO A 28 3.78 6.23 -1.53
CA PRO A 28 2.52 6.30 -2.27
C PRO A 28 2.35 5.12 -3.23
N LEU A 29 3.42 4.67 -3.89
CA LEU A 29 3.40 3.51 -4.78
C LEU A 29 3.08 2.22 -4.03
N GLY A 30 3.71 2.02 -2.87
CA GLY A 30 3.42 0.86 -2.01
C GLY A 30 1.99 0.86 -1.47
N TRP A 31 1.47 2.03 -1.07
CA TRP A 31 0.10 2.17 -0.57
C TRP A 31 -0.94 1.96 -1.66
N MET A 32 -0.74 2.54 -2.85
CA MET A 32 -1.61 2.30 -4.01
C MET A 32 -1.65 0.82 -4.41
N ALA A 33 -0.50 0.15 -4.44
CA ALA A 33 -0.46 -1.28 -4.74
C ALA A 33 -1.27 -2.09 -3.71
N ASN A 34 -1.07 -1.84 -2.41
CA ASN A 34 -1.81 -2.55 -1.36
C ASN A 34 -3.32 -2.26 -1.39
N GLY A 35 -3.71 -1.01 -1.65
CA GLY A 35 -5.08 -0.61 -1.86
C GLY A 35 -5.70 -1.35 -3.05
N TYR A 36 -5.03 -1.34 -4.20
CA TYR A 36 -5.51 -1.99 -5.41
C TYR A 36 -5.74 -3.50 -5.23
N TYR A 37 -4.82 -4.22 -4.58
CA TYR A 37 -5.01 -5.65 -4.29
C TYR A 37 -6.15 -5.91 -3.30
N SER A 38 -6.31 -5.05 -2.30
CA SER A 38 -7.39 -5.17 -1.32
C SER A 38 -8.76 -4.91 -1.98
N GLU A 39 -8.86 -3.85 -2.77
CA GLU A 39 -10.06 -3.47 -3.53
C GLU A 39 -10.42 -4.52 -4.58
N GLN A 40 -9.44 -5.07 -5.31
CA GLN A 40 -9.69 -6.15 -6.27
C GLN A 40 -10.27 -7.40 -5.59
N ARG A 41 -9.71 -7.79 -4.45
CA ARG A 41 -10.20 -8.96 -3.71
C ARG A 41 -11.59 -8.70 -3.12
N LEU A 42 -11.88 -7.47 -2.71
CA LEU A 42 -13.22 -7.07 -2.27
C LEU A 42 -14.23 -7.14 -3.44
N ALA A 43 -13.86 -6.59 -4.60
CA ALA A 43 -14.70 -6.60 -5.80
C ALA A 43 -15.04 -8.02 -6.27
N GLN A 44 -14.08 -8.95 -6.25
CA GLN A 44 -14.34 -10.35 -6.60
C GLN A 44 -15.35 -11.02 -5.67
N ILE A 45 -15.28 -10.75 -4.36
CA ILE A 45 -16.21 -11.29 -3.36
C ILE A 45 -17.61 -10.72 -3.56
N LEU A 46 -17.71 -9.40 -3.78
CA LEU A 46 -18.98 -8.72 -4.03
C LEU A 46 -19.66 -9.23 -5.30
N ILE A 47 -18.91 -9.35 -6.42
CA ILE A 47 -19.44 -9.88 -7.68
C ILE A 47 -19.93 -11.33 -7.50
N CYS A 48 -19.17 -12.16 -6.78
CA CYS A 48 -19.55 -13.54 -6.51
C CYS A 48 -20.83 -13.62 -5.65
N ARG A 49 -20.95 -12.77 -4.62
CA ARG A 49 -22.15 -12.69 -3.77
C ARG A 49 -23.37 -12.24 -4.55
N GLU A 50 -23.24 -11.22 -5.41
CA GLU A 50 -24.35 -10.75 -6.25
C GLU A 50 -24.82 -11.83 -7.22
N LYS A 51 -23.89 -12.59 -7.81
CA LYS A 51 -24.21 -13.70 -8.71
C LYS A 51 -24.90 -14.88 -8.02
N ASN A 52 -24.72 -15.04 -6.71
CA ASN A 52 -25.31 -16.13 -5.92
C ASN A 52 -26.34 -15.62 -4.91
N ARG A 53 -26.93 -14.45 -5.15
CA ARG A 53 -27.90 -13.82 -4.24
C ARG A 53 -29.17 -14.68 -4.03
N ASP A 54 -29.47 -15.61 -4.94
CA ASP A 54 -30.57 -16.57 -4.81
C ASP A 54 -30.28 -17.71 -3.81
N ARG A 55 -29.03 -17.88 -3.40
CA ARG A 55 -28.58 -18.97 -2.52
C ARG A 55 -28.59 -18.55 -1.05
N PRO A 56 -28.79 -19.51 -0.13
CA PRO A 56 -28.72 -19.22 1.29
C PRO A 56 -27.34 -18.70 1.69
N VAL A 57 -27.31 -17.73 2.61
CA VAL A 57 -26.12 -16.94 3.00
C VAL A 57 -24.93 -17.84 3.35
N ALA A 58 -25.16 -18.94 4.08
CA ALA A 58 -24.12 -19.90 4.46
C ALA A 58 -23.39 -20.53 3.25
N ILE A 59 -24.10 -20.79 2.14
CA ILE A 59 -23.48 -21.33 0.91
C ILE A 59 -22.70 -20.24 0.17
N VAL A 60 -23.23 -19.02 0.16
CA VAL A 60 -22.57 -17.88 -0.49
C VAL A 60 -21.28 -17.51 0.23
N GLU A 61 -21.27 -17.51 1.56
CA GLU A 61 -20.06 -17.24 2.35
C GLU A 61 -19.02 -18.35 2.25
N ALA A 62 -19.43 -19.63 2.19
CA ALA A 62 -18.51 -20.74 1.96
C ALA A 62 -17.86 -20.69 0.56
N ARG A 63 -18.58 -20.19 -0.45
CA ARG A 63 -18.12 -20.18 -1.85
C ARG A 63 -17.40 -18.90 -2.24
N CYS A 64 -17.91 -17.76 -1.83
CA CYS A 64 -17.37 -16.43 -2.17
C CYS A 64 -16.47 -15.87 -1.07
N GLY A 65 -16.42 -16.52 0.11
CA GLY A 65 -15.69 -16.05 1.29
C GLY A 65 -16.51 -15.08 2.15
N SER A 66 -16.26 -15.10 3.46
CA SER A 66 -16.74 -14.07 4.38
C SER A 66 -15.71 -12.95 4.45
N ARG A 67 -15.87 -11.91 3.63
CA ARG A 67 -15.30 -10.60 3.97
C ARG A 67 -16.42 -9.66 4.36
N PHE A 68 -16.91 -9.91 5.57
CA PHE A 68 -17.07 -8.97 6.68
C PHE A 68 -16.74 -9.74 7.96
#